data_AF-A0A357I2P0-F1
#
_entry.id   AF-A0A357I2P0-F1
#
_cell.length_a   1.000
_cell.length_b   1.000
_cell.length_c   1.000
_cell.angle_alpha   90.00
_cell.angle_beta   90.00
_cell.angle_gamma   90.00
#
_symmetry.space_group_name_H-M   'P 1'
#
loop_
_entity.id
_entity.type
_entity.pdbx_description
1 polymer ?
#
loop_
_entity_poly.entity_id
_entity_poly.type
_entity_poly.pdbx_seq_one_letter_code
_entity_poly.pdbx_strand_id
1 'polypeptide(L)'
;MQKEIFEQPTSLKNGMRGRFSDDASTAVFGGLNLSPQELRQVDRILFLACGTAWHSCLVAEYLIERFARIPVEVEYASEFRYRNSPLDKNTLVIAISQSGETIDTLGALREAKRKGYRTLAINNSVGSTIARESDGGIYQHAGPEIGVASTKAFTSQIMICAMLALYLGRLRDLSYGDGIEIVKALQKVPEQVEEILKQDAKIAEIAKKYAKYEDCLFLGRQLMFPIALEGALKLKEISYIHAEGYPAAEMKHGPIALICEECPSVFLAASGEIFQKSLANVQEVKARKGKVIFVASEECDIPEGLADDTIIVPECHEIVQPILMCIPIQLFSYYVALERACDVDKPRNLAKSVTVE
;
A
#
# COMPACT_ATOMS: atom_id res chain seq x y z
N MET A 1 -8.65 -1.77 15.38
CA MET A 1 -8.59 -1.04 14.09
C MET A 1 -8.57 0.47 14.25
N GLN A 2 -9.60 1.14 14.81
CA GLN A 2 -9.65 2.62 14.87
C GLN A 2 -8.39 3.22 15.51
N LYS A 3 -8.04 2.79 16.73
CA LYS A 3 -6.81 3.21 17.42
C LYS A 3 -5.57 3.05 16.54
N GLU A 4 -5.47 1.96 15.77
CA GLU A 4 -4.31 1.69 14.93
C GLU A 4 -4.25 2.61 13.71
N ILE A 5 -5.40 2.99 13.14
CA ILE A 5 -5.49 4.00 12.08
C ILE A 5 -4.97 5.35 12.60
N PHE A 6 -5.41 5.75 13.80
CA PHE A 6 -5.01 7.01 14.43
C PHE A 6 -3.58 7.01 14.97
N GLU A 7 -2.97 5.84 15.18
CA GLU A 7 -1.56 5.71 15.59
C GLU A 7 -0.58 5.87 14.42
N GLN A 8 -1.06 5.88 13.17
CA GLN A 8 -0.21 5.91 11.97
C GLN A 8 0.83 7.06 11.95
N PRO A 9 0.52 8.32 12.33
CA PRO A 9 1.53 9.38 12.42
C PRO A 9 2.71 8.98 13.32
N THR A 10 2.41 8.39 14.49
CA THR A 10 3.43 7.95 15.45
C THR A 10 4.20 6.75 14.93
N SER A 11 3.51 5.76 14.35
CA SER A 11 4.13 4.56 13.78
C SER A 11 5.07 4.89 12.61
N LEU A 12 4.67 5.81 11.72
CA LEU A 12 5.50 6.27 10.61
C LEU A 12 6.74 7.03 11.12
N LYS A 13 6.56 7.94 12.09
CA LYS A 13 7.67 8.65 12.73
C LYS A 13 8.67 7.70 13.40
N ASN A 14 8.19 6.65 14.05
CA ASN A 14 9.05 5.63 14.67
C ASN A 14 9.81 4.82 13.62
N GLY A 15 9.16 4.42 12.53
CA GLY A 15 9.80 3.64 11.47
C GLY A 15 10.86 4.41 10.66
N MET A 16 10.82 5.75 10.65
CA MET A 16 11.86 6.60 10.02
C MET A 16 13.02 6.97 10.95
N ARG A 17 12.87 6.81 12.27
CA ARG A 17 13.83 7.34 13.25
C ARG A 17 15.23 6.77 13.02
N GLY A 18 16.21 7.66 12.82
CA GLY A 18 17.62 7.28 12.62
C GLY A 18 17.93 6.60 11.29
N ARG A 19 17.06 6.76 10.27
CA ARG A 19 17.20 6.09 8.96
C ARG A 19 17.40 7.04 7.79
N PHE A 20 17.85 8.27 8.07
CA PHE A 20 18.28 9.21 7.04
C PHE A 20 19.75 9.56 7.28
N SER A 21 20.48 9.82 6.20
CA SER A 21 21.87 10.28 6.28
C SER A 21 21.96 11.67 6.91
N ASP A 22 23.14 12.04 7.43
CA ASP A 22 23.37 13.33 8.07
C ASP A 22 23.14 14.52 7.13
N ASP A 23 23.41 14.33 5.84
CA ASP A 23 23.16 15.30 4.76
C ASP A 23 21.71 15.28 4.24
N ALA A 24 20.86 14.43 4.81
CA ALA A 24 19.46 14.21 4.44
C ALA A 24 19.24 13.86 2.94
N SER A 25 20.24 13.30 2.26
CA SER A 25 20.15 13.01 0.81
C SER A 25 19.77 11.57 0.47
N THR A 26 19.71 10.67 1.47
CA THR A 26 19.34 9.26 1.27
C THR A 26 18.79 8.64 2.56
N ALA A 27 18.13 7.49 2.42
CA ALA A 27 17.86 6.60 3.55
C ALA A 27 19.10 5.77 3.93
N VAL A 28 19.12 5.27 5.16
CA VAL A 28 20.18 4.41 5.74
C VAL A 28 19.55 3.22 6.45
N PHE A 29 20.08 2.02 6.19
CA PHE A 29 19.62 0.78 6.80
C PHE A 29 20.79 0.01 7.42
N GLY A 30 20.68 -0.32 8.70
CA GLY A 30 21.69 -1.14 9.39
C GLY A 30 21.50 -2.65 9.26
N GLY A 31 20.29 -3.12 8.94
CA GLY A 31 19.92 -4.54 9.04
C GLY A 31 19.96 -5.33 7.73
N LEU A 32 20.32 -4.71 6.60
CA LEU A 32 20.27 -5.39 5.29
C LEU A 32 21.31 -6.50 5.16
N ASN A 33 22.39 -6.44 5.93
CA ASN A 33 23.53 -7.36 5.81
C ASN A 33 24.03 -7.50 4.37
N LEU A 34 23.96 -6.41 3.61
CA LEU A 34 24.43 -6.28 2.24
C LEU A 34 25.17 -4.95 2.12
N SER A 35 26.35 -4.99 1.52
CA SER A 35 27.13 -3.80 1.22
C SER A 35 26.49 -3.00 0.09
N PRO A 36 26.76 -1.68 0.01
CA PRO A 36 26.37 -0.86 -1.13
C PRO A 36 26.85 -1.43 -2.48
N GLN A 37 28.01 -2.10 -2.52
CA GLN A 37 28.55 -2.72 -3.73
C GLN A 37 27.71 -3.93 -4.17
N GLU A 38 27.32 -4.81 -3.23
CA GLU A 38 26.45 -5.94 -3.52
C GLU A 38 25.06 -5.48 -3.99
N LEU A 39 24.50 -4.45 -3.36
CA LEU A 39 23.20 -3.90 -3.75
C LEU A 39 23.21 -3.27 -5.16
N ARG A 40 24.34 -2.71 -5.61
CA ARG A 40 24.49 -2.23 -7.00
C ARG A 40 24.50 -3.35 -8.03
N GLN A 41 24.85 -4.58 -7.63
CA GLN A 41 24.85 -5.76 -8.52
C GLN A 41 23.47 -6.42 -8.66
N VAL A 42 22.47 -5.96 -7.90
CA VAL A 42 21.10 -6.46 -8.01
C VAL A 42 20.50 -5.98 -9.33
N ASP A 43 20.14 -6.95 -10.18
CA ASP A 43 19.55 -6.71 -11.50
C ASP A 43 18.02 -6.83 -11.50
N ARG A 44 17.45 -7.51 -10.49
CA ARG A 44 16.00 -7.71 -10.32
C ARG A 44 15.66 -7.82 -8.85
N ILE A 45 14.49 -7.31 -8.45
CA ILE A 45 13.92 -7.58 -7.12
C ILE A 45 12.63 -8.40 -7.29
N LEU A 46 12.48 -9.45 -6.50
CA LEU A 46 11.24 -10.20 -6.38
C LEU A 46 10.66 -10.01 -4.97
N PHE A 47 9.44 -9.50 -4.89
CA PHE A 47 8.69 -9.43 -3.65
C PHE A 47 7.77 -10.64 -3.46
N LEU A 48 7.74 -11.14 -2.23
CA LEU A 48 6.89 -12.26 -1.81
C LEU A 48 6.06 -11.86 -0.59
N ALA A 49 4.73 -11.92 -0.70
CA ALA A 49 3.81 -11.60 0.39
C ALA A 49 2.41 -12.18 0.16
N CYS A 50 1.52 -11.99 1.13
CA CYS A 50 0.11 -12.35 1.06
C CYS A 50 -0.78 -11.18 1.50
N GLY A 51 -2.00 -11.10 0.95
CA GLY A 51 -3.03 -10.13 1.37
C GLY A 51 -2.55 -8.67 1.30
N THR A 52 -2.86 -7.88 2.33
CA THR A 52 -2.45 -6.46 2.42
C THR A 52 -0.94 -6.25 2.25
N ALA A 53 -0.08 -7.18 2.71
CA ALA A 53 1.37 -7.04 2.49
C ALA A 53 1.75 -7.21 1.02
N TRP A 54 0.98 -7.97 0.24
CA TRP A 54 1.19 -8.09 -1.20
C TRP A 54 0.82 -6.80 -1.93
N HIS A 55 -0.21 -6.07 -1.49
CA HIS A 55 -0.51 -4.74 -2.04
C HIS A 55 0.62 -3.74 -1.80
N SER A 56 1.37 -3.83 -0.69
CA SER A 56 2.48 -2.90 -0.43
C SER A 56 3.68 -3.21 -1.33
N CYS A 57 3.88 -4.48 -1.68
CA CYS A 57 4.85 -4.90 -2.69
C CYS A 57 4.54 -4.32 -4.08
N LEU A 58 3.26 -4.28 -4.50
CA LEU A 58 2.87 -3.62 -5.76
C LEU A 58 3.18 -2.12 -5.75
N VAL A 59 3.02 -1.45 -4.61
CA VAL A 59 3.48 -0.05 -4.49
C VAL A 59 5.00 0.03 -4.61
N ALA A 60 5.72 -0.89 -3.96
CA ALA A 60 7.17 -0.95 -4.00
C ALA A 60 7.71 -1.14 -5.43
N GLU A 61 7.05 -1.96 -6.25
CA GLU A 61 7.35 -2.15 -7.67
C GLU A 61 7.39 -0.80 -8.41
N TYR A 62 6.29 -0.06 -8.41
CA TYR A 62 6.24 1.26 -9.07
C TYR A 62 7.31 2.23 -8.55
N LEU A 63 7.53 2.27 -7.23
CA LEU A 63 8.50 3.19 -6.63
C LEU A 63 9.95 2.83 -6.97
N ILE A 64 10.33 1.56 -6.85
CA ILE A 64 11.69 1.10 -7.12
C ILE A 64 12.00 1.19 -8.62
N GLU A 65 11.06 0.81 -9.49
CA GLU A 65 11.26 0.96 -10.93
C GLU A 65 11.44 2.42 -11.34
N ARG A 66 10.64 3.31 -10.75
CA ARG A 66 10.70 4.74 -11.03
C ARG A 66 12.00 5.38 -10.54
N PHE A 67 12.37 5.17 -9.28
CA PHE A 67 13.46 5.90 -8.63
C PHE A 67 14.81 5.18 -8.70
N ALA A 68 14.83 3.85 -8.81
CA ALA A 68 16.05 3.05 -8.81
C ALA A 68 16.30 2.30 -10.12
N ARG A 69 15.33 2.29 -11.04
CA ARG A 69 15.41 1.65 -12.36
C ARG A 69 15.78 0.17 -12.30
N ILE A 70 15.35 -0.52 -11.25
CA ILE A 70 15.46 -1.98 -11.13
C ILE A 70 14.12 -2.58 -11.51
N PRO A 71 14.06 -3.54 -12.45
CA PRO A 71 12.87 -4.36 -12.66
C PRO A 71 12.42 -5.02 -11.35
N VAL A 72 11.13 -4.89 -11.04
CA VAL A 72 10.53 -5.52 -9.87
C VAL A 72 9.43 -6.47 -10.30
N GLU A 73 9.37 -7.62 -9.65
CA GLU A 73 8.27 -8.58 -9.78
C GLU A 73 7.63 -8.80 -8.41
N VAL A 74 6.32 -9.00 -8.39
CA VAL A 74 5.55 -9.21 -7.16
C VAL A 74 4.72 -10.48 -7.31
N GLU A 75 5.02 -11.50 -6.51
CA GLU A 75 4.31 -12.77 -6.53
C GLU A 75 3.57 -13.03 -5.22
N TYR A 76 2.40 -13.67 -5.32
CA TYR A 76 1.77 -14.27 -4.15
C TYR A 76 2.69 -15.38 -3.62
N ALA A 77 3.01 -15.33 -2.33
CA ALA A 77 3.94 -16.28 -1.74
C ALA A 77 3.46 -17.74 -1.85
N SER A 78 2.14 -17.94 -1.78
CA SER A 78 1.51 -19.26 -1.96
C SER A 78 1.82 -19.85 -3.34
N GLU A 79 1.78 -19.03 -4.40
CA GLU A 79 2.03 -19.48 -5.78
C GLU A 79 3.52 -19.72 -6.04
N PHE A 80 4.38 -18.80 -5.60
CA PHE A 80 5.83 -18.89 -5.81
C PHE A 80 6.41 -20.21 -5.27
N ARG A 81 5.96 -20.63 -4.08
CA ARG A 81 6.43 -21.85 -3.40
C ARG A 81 6.25 -23.11 -4.25
N TYR A 82 5.23 -23.14 -5.12
CA TYR A 82 4.89 -24.31 -5.94
C TYR A 82 5.28 -24.16 -7.42
N ARG A 83 5.89 -23.03 -7.80
CA ARG A 83 6.28 -22.74 -9.18
C ARG A 83 7.79 -22.82 -9.38
N ASN A 84 8.19 -23.22 -10.58
CA ASN A 84 9.57 -23.07 -11.04
C ASN A 84 9.75 -21.71 -11.75
N SER A 85 9.82 -20.62 -10.98
CA SER A 85 9.98 -19.27 -11.54
C SER A 85 11.37 -19.07 -12.17
N PRO A 86 11.47 -18.50 -13.39
CA PRO A 86 12.72 -18.30 -14.11
C PRO A 86 13.47 -17.06 -13.60
N LEU A 87 14.04 -17.15 -12.41
CA LEU A 87 14.80 -16.06 -11.80
C LEU A 87 16.30 -16.13 -12.16
N ASP A 88 16.91 -14.96 -12.31
CA ASP A 88 18.33 -14.82 -12.60
C ASP A 88 19.17 -14.79 -11.31
N LYS A 89 20.45 -15.16 -11.40
CA LYS A 89 21.37 -15.25 -10.25
C LYS A 89 21.49 -13.97 -9.39
N ASN A 90 21.29 -12.80 -9.99
CA ASN A 90 21.41 -11.49 -9.35
C ASN A 90 20.04 -10.96 -8.85
N THR A 91 19.06 -11.85 -8.71
CA THR A 91 17.75 -11.53 -8.16
C THR A 91 17.83 -11.44 -6.63
N LEU A 92 17.39 -10.31 -6.09
CA LEU A 92 17.18 -10.13 -4.66
C LEU A 92 15.73 -10.47 -4.31
N VAL A 93 15.52 -11.38 -3.36
CA VAL A 93 14.17 -11.74 -2.90
C VAL A 93 13.86 -11.01 -1.60
N ILE A 94 12.71 -10.34 -1.53
CA ILE A 94 12.27 -9.60 -0.34
C ILE A 94 10.90 -10.11 0.11
N ALA A 95 10.83 -10.67 1.31
CA ALA A 95 9.57 -11.08 1.92
C ALA A 95 8.97 -9.94 2.76
N ILE A 96 7.68 -9.64 2.60
CA ILE A 96 6.98 -8.68 3.49
C ILE A 96 5.92 -9.43 4.31
N SER A 97 6.03 -9.34 5.63
CA SER A 97 5.02 -9.91 6.54
C SER A 97 4.96 -9.14 7.85
N GLN A 98 3.76 -8.68 8.22
CA GLN A 98 3.52 -7.99 9.50
C GLN A 98 3.89 -8.88 10.68
N SER A 99 3.36 -10.11 10.72
CA SER A 99 3.58 -11.05 11.84
C SER A 99 4.96 -11.69 11.80
N GLY A 100 5.53 -11.86 10.59
CA GLY A 100 6.74 -12.65 10.37
C GLY A 100 6.55 -14.16 10.53
N GLU A 101 5.29 -14.62 10.59
CA GLU A 101 4.90 -16.02 10.81
C GLU A 101 3.91 -16.54 9.76
N THR A 102 3.59 -15.75 8.72
CA THR A 102 2.70 -16.17 7.63
C THR A 102 3.29 -17.38 6.90
N ILE A 103 2.59 -18.52 6.94
CA ILE A 103 3.17 -19.81 6.55
C ILE A 103 3.58 -19.86 5.08
N ASP A 104 2.76 -19.30 4.18
CA ASP A 104 3.08 -19.24 2.76
C ASP A 104 4.29 -18.35 2.49
N THR A 105 4.37 -17.19 3.13
CA THR A 105 5.51 -16.27 3.00
C THR A 105 6.79 -16.90 3.54
N LEU A 106 6.72 -17.61 4.67
CA LEU A 106 7.85 -18.35 5.20
C LEU A 106 8.27 -19.50 4.29
N GLY A 107 7.31 -20.24 3.73
CA GLY A 107 7.57 -21.31 2.78
C GLY A 107 8.24 -20.81 1.50
N ALA A 108 7.76 -19.70 0.96
CA ALA A 108 8.32 -19.04 -0.22
C ALA A 108 9.74 -18.49 0.03
N LEU A 109 9.97 -17.87 1.19
CA LEU A 109 11.30 -17.44 1.63
C LEU A 109 12.29 -18.61 1.68
N ARG A 110 11.92 -19.71 2.35
CA ARG A 110 12.74 -20.92 2.45
C ARG A 110 13.06 -21.52 1.09
N GLU A 111 12.08 -21.52 0.17
CA GLU A 111 12.28 -22.02 -1.19
C GLU A 111 13.24 -21.12 -1.98
N ALA A 112 13.13 -19.80 -1.87
CA ALA A 112 14.08 -18.87 -2.47
C ALA A 112 15.52 -19.11 -1.95
N LYS A 113 15.67 -19.29 -0.63
CA LYS A 113 16.98 -19.63 -0.03
C LYS A 113 17.52 -20.97 -0.52
N ARG A 114 16.67 -22.01 -0.60
CA ARG A 114 17.05 -23.32 -1.12
C ARG A 114 17.58 -23.23 -2.56
N LYS A 115 16.99 -22.36 -3.38
CA LYS A 115 17.43 -22.08 -4.76
C LYS A 115 18.67 -21.16 -4.82
N GLY A 116 19.19 -20.69 -3.69
CA GLY A 116 20.42 -19.92 -3.60
C GLY A 116 20.27 -18.40 -3.72
N TYR A 117 19.05 -17.87 -3.71
CA TYR A 117 18.83 -16.42 -3.77
C TYR A 117 19.13 -15.75 -2.43
N ARG A 118 19.64 -14.52 -2.50
CA ARG A 118 19.77 -13.65 -1.32
C ARG A 118 18.37 -13.22 -0.89
N THR A 119 18.10 -13.33 0.41
CA THR A 119 16.77 -13.04 0.98
C THR A 119 16.82 -11.94 2.02
N LEU A 120 15.93 -10.96 1.88
CA LEU A 120 15.66 -9.95 2.90
C LEU A 120 14.22 -10.07 3.38
N ALA A 121 13.92 -9.48 4.53
CA ALA A 121 12.54 -9.32 4.96
C ALA A 121 12.21 -7.95 5.56
N ILE A 122 10.96 -7.52 5.36
CA ILE A 122 10.36 -6.35 6.01
C ILE A 122 9.30 -6.86 6.98
N ASN A 123 9.55 -6.72 8.28
CA ASN A 123 8.69 -7.29 9.33
C ASN A 123 8.36 -6.29 10.43
N ASN A 124 7.26 -6.49 11.14
CA ASN A 124 6.95 -5.68 12.32
C ASN A 124 7.35 -6.40 13.63
N SER A 125 7.17 -7.72 13.70
CA SER A 125 7.52 -8.54 14.87
C SER A 125 9.02 -8.84 14.94
N VAL A 126 9.68 -8.30 15.96
CA VAL A 126 11.10 -8.55 16.25
C VAL A 126 11.31 -10.01 16.62
N GLY A 127 12.32 -10.64 16.02
CA GLY A 127 12.67 -12.03 16.33
C GLY A 127 11.67 -13.06 15.81
N SER A 128 10.77 -12.71 14.89
CA SER A 128 9.89 -13.64 14.19
C SER A 128 10.67 -14.63 13.30
N THR A 129 10.03 -15.72 12.89
CA THR A 129 10.67 -16.79 12.11
C THR A 129 11.19 -16.29 10.77
N ILE A 130 10.39 -15.52 10.02
CA ILE A 130 10.85 -14.88 8.76
C ILE A 130 12.05 -13.96 9.02
N ALA A 131 12.04 -13.17 10.10
CA ALA A 131 13.14 -12.26 10.42
C ALA A 131 14.44 -13.02 10.79
N ARG A 132 14.34 -14.14 11.50
CA ARG A 132 15.51 -14.97 11.87
C ARG A 132 16.07 -15.75 10.68
N GLU A 133 15.21 -16.20 9.77
CA GLU A 133 15.62 -17.04 8.64
C GLU A 133 16.06 -16.25 7.42
N SER A 134 15.72 -14.96 7.31
CA SER A 134 16.21 -14.08 6.24
C SER A 134 17.69 -13.74 6.40
N ASP A 135 18.39 -13.42 5.30
CA ASP A 135 19.82 -13.04 5.38
C ASP A 135 20.03 -11.63 5.93
N GLY A 136 18.99 -10.79 5.87
CA GLY A 136 18.94 -9.44 6.44
C GLY A 136 17.50 -8.91 6.39
N GLY A 137 17.28 -7.67 6.77
CA GLY A 137 15.95 -7.09 6.73
C GLY A 137 15.79 -5.73 7.40
N ILE A 138 14.54 -5.29 7.47
CA ILE A 138 14.13 -4.00 8.02
C ILE A 138 12.93 -4.22 8.93
N TYR A 139 13.02 -3.75 10.17
CA TYR A 139 11.88 -3.73 11.07
C TYR A 139 11.00 -2.50 10.84
N GLN A 140 9.68 -2.66 10.89
CA GLN A 140 8.71 -1.58 10.69
C GLN A 140 8.64 -0.61 11.86
N HIS A 141 8.78 -1.14 13.09
CA HIS A 141 8.57 -0.39 14.33
C HIS A 141 7.19 0.30 14.40
N ALA A 142 6.17 -0.29 13.78
CA ALA A 142 4.79 0.22 13.81
C ALA A 142 4.09 -0.05 15.15
N GLY A 143 4.71 -0.86 16.02
CA GLY A 143 4.15 -1.32 17.29
C GLY A 143 3.15 -2.48 17.10
N PRO A 144 2.61 -3.05 18.19
CA PRO A 144 1.64 -4.14 18.10
C PRO A 144 0.39 -3.72 17.32
N GLU A 145 -0.09 -4.59 16.44
CA GLU A 145 -1.32 -4.42 15.68
C GLU A 145 -2.22 -5.62 16.00
N ILE A 146 -3.34 -5.36 16.65
CA ILE A 146 -4.30 -6.30 17.23
C ILE A 146 -5.45 -6.56 16.25
N GLY A 147 -5.99 -5.53 15.60
CA GLY A 147 -7.10 -5.68 14.65
C GLY A 147 -6.71 -6.61 13.51
N VAL A 148 -7.59 -7.54 13.10
CA VAL A 148 -7.30 -8.52 12.04
C VAL A 148 -6.90 -7.81 10.74
N ALA A 149 -7.73 -6.88 10.28
CA ALA A 149 -7.44 -6.05 9.12
C ALA A 149 -6.25 -5.12 9.38
N SER A 150 -5.18 -5.26 8.61
CA SER A 150 -3.96 -4.47 8.78
C SER A 150 -4.16 -3.00 8.37
N THR A 151 -3.56 -2.06 9.11
CA THR A 151 -3.66 -0.61 8.86
C THR A 151 -2.29 0.06 8.95
N LYS A 152 -1.79 0.32 10.16
CA LYS A 152 -0.49 0.97 10.39
C LYS A 152 0.70 0.14 9.93
N ALA A 153 0.58 -1.19 9.91
CA ALA A 153 1.63 -2.01 9.32
C ALA A 153 1.68 -1.85 7.79
N PHE A 154 0.54 -1.64 7.11
CA PHE A 154 0.52 -1.41 5.66
C PHE A 154 1.19 -0.10 5.27
N THR A 155 0.81 1.01 5.91
CA THR A 155 1.43 2.32 5.62
C THR A 155 2.91 2.36 6.02
N SER A 156 3.30 1.67 7.10
CA SER A 156 4.70 1.49 7.46
C SER A 156 5.48 0.68 6.42
N GLN A 157 4.89 -0.37 5.84
CA GLN A 157 5.52 -1.13 4.74
C GLN A 157 5.75 -0.26 3.52
N ILE A 158 4.74 0.51 3.08
CA ILE A 158 4.88 1.42 1.94
C ILE A 158 5.98 2.44 2.21
N MET A 159 6.00 3.04 3.40
CA MET A 159 7.04 4.00 3.80
C MET A 159 8.45 3.40 3.74
N ILE A 160 8.63 2.16 4.23
CA ILE A 160 9.92 1.48 4.16
C ILE A 160 10.29 1.15 2.71
N CYS A 161 9.33 0.77 1.88
CA CYS A 161 9.56 0.54 0.45
C CYS A 161 9.94 1.83 -0.27
N ALA A 162 9.33 2.98 0.08
CA ALA A 162 9.72 4.29 -0.42
C ALA A 162 11.15 4.66 0.00
N MET A 163 11.53 4.41 1.26
CA MET A 163 12.90 4.61 1.73
C MET A 163 13.90 3.68 1.05
N LEU A 164 13.49 2.44 0.75
CA LEU A 164 14.31 1.48 0.01
C LEU A 164 14.49 1.93 -1.44
N ALA A 165 13.43 2.41 -2.10
CA ALA A 165 13.50 2.99 -3.44
C ALA A 165 14.44 4.20 -3.48
N LEU A 166 14.35 5.11 -2.50
CA LEU A 166 15.29 6.23 -2.34
C LEU A 166 16.74 5.73 -2.21
N TYR A 167 16.98 4.78 -1.30
CA TYR A 167 18.33 4.25 -1.05
C TYR A 167 18.94 3.62 -2.30
N LEU A 168 18.18 2.74 -2.97
CA LEU A 168 18.62 2.08 -4.20
C LEU A 168 18.80 3.08 -5.35
N GLY A 169 17.96 4.11 -5.43
CA GLY A 169 18.08 5.19 -6.40
C GLY A 169 19.38 5.98 -6.21
N ARG A 170 19.70 6.37 -4.97
CA ARG A 170 20.91 7.13 -4.63
C ARG A 170 22.20 6.32 -4.80
N LEU A 171 22.13 4.99 -4.75
CA LEU A 171 23.24 4.10 -5.13
C LEU A 171 23.49 4.05 -6.64
N ARG A 172 22.54 4.53 -7.45
CA ARG A 172 22.59 4.55 -8.92
C ARG A 172 22.47 5.98 -9.46
N ASP A 173 21.34 6.30 -10.07
CA ASP A 173 21.18 7.48 -10.95
C ASP A 173 20.45 8.64 -10.27
N LEU A 174 19.78 8.42 -9.14
CA LEU A 174 18.97 9.46 -8.48
C LEU A 174 19.89 10.57 -7.96
N SER A 175 19.58 11.83 -8.27
CA SER A 175 20.45 12.95 -7.91
C SER A 175 20.44 13.23 -6.39
N TYR A 176 21.43 13.99 -5.93
CA TYR A 176 21.49 14.45 -4.54
C TYR A 176 20.31 15.37 -4.19
N GLY A 177 19.92 16.25 -5.12
CA GLY A 177 18.80 17.17 -4.94
C GLY A 177 17.47 16.44 -4.81
N ASP A 178 17.20 15.49 -5.72
CA ASP A 178 15.97 14.68 -5.65
C ASP A 178 15.92 13.87 -4.35
N GLY A 179 17.07 13.35 -3.91
CA GLY A 179 17.21 12.65 -2.64
C GLY A 179 16.78 13.51 -1.44
N ILE A 180 17.22 14.77 -1.39
CA ILE A 180 16.80 15.72 -0.34
C ILE A 180 15.29 15.97 -0.37
N GLU A 181 14.72 16.20 -1.55
CA GLU A 181 13.28 16.48 -1.66
C GLU A 181 12.44 15.26 -1.24
N ILE A 182 12.86 14.05 -1.59
CA ILE A 182 12.21 12.82 -1.13
C ILE A 182 12.32 12.66 0.39
N VAL A 183 13.48 12.91 1.00
CA VAL A 183 13.63 12.82 2.46
C VAL A 183 12.73 13.84 3.16
N LYS A 184 12.67 15.08 2.68
CA LYS A 184 11.73 16.09 3.19
C LYS A 184 10.28 15.63 3.10
N ALA A 185 9.89 15.06 1.95
CA ALA A 185 8.53 14.54 1.76
C ALA A 185 8.21 13.41 2.75
N LEU A 186 9.12 12.43 2.91
CA LEU A 186 8.97 11.34 3.89
C LEU A 186 8.82 11.87 5.31
N GLN A 187 9.64 12.85 5.71
CA GLN A 187 9.59 13.46 7.04
C GLN A 187 8.29 14.23 7.30
N LYS A 188 7.63 14.76 6.25
CA LYS A 188 6.37 15.49 6.35
C LYS A 188 5.15 14.56 6.47
N VAL A 189 5.26 13.29 6.06
CA VAL A 189 4.12 12.35 6.05
C VAL A 189 3.34 12.30 7.36
N PRO A 190 3.96 12.19 8.56
CA PRO A 190 3.19 12.13 9.81
C PRO A 190 2.24 13.32 10.01
N GLU A 191 2.70 14.53 9.70
CA GLU A 191 1.89 15.76 9.78
C GLU A 191 0.74 15.74 8.77
N GLN A 192 1.01 15.30 7.53
CA GLN A 192 -0.03 15.18 6.50
C GLN A 192 -1.07 14.11 6.84
N VAL A 193 -0.65 13.01 7.47
CA VAL A 193 -1.59 12.00 7.99
C VAL A 193 -2.46 12.61 9.09
N GLU A 194 -1.89 13.37 10.04
CA GLU A 194 -2.67 14.07 11.06
C GLU A 194 -3.68 15.05 10.45
N GLU A 195 -3.32 15.74 9.38
CA GLU A 195 -4.23 16.61 8.63
C GLU A 195 -5.41 15.85 8.02
N ILE A 196 -5.16 14.69 7.40
CA ILE A 196 -6.22 13.85 6.84
C ILE A 196 -7.12 13.30 7.95
N LEU A 197 -6.55 12.89 9.09
CA LEU A 197 -7.32 12.39 10.24
C LEU A 197 -8.26 13.44 10.83
N LYS A 198 -8.04 14.76 10.62
CA LYS A 198 -9.01 15.80 11.01
C LYS A 198 -10.32 15.73 10.22
N GLN A 199 -10.34 15.04 9.08
CA GLN A 199 -11.55 14.83 8.28
C GLN A 199 -12.38 13.62 8.75
N ASP A 200 -12.04 13.01 9.88
CA ASP A 200 -12.72 11.84 10.47
C ASP A 200 -14.25 11.93 10.42
N ALA A 201 -14.84 13.00 10.97
CA ALA A 201 -16.29 13.19 10.99
C ALA A 201 -16.90 13.31 9.59
N LYS A 202 -16.22 13.98 8.65
CA LYS A 202 -16.68 14.10 7.26
C LYS A 202 -16.67 12.72 6.57
N ILE A 203 -15.63 11.92 6.80
CA ILE A 203 -15.51 10.58 6.22
C ILE A 203 -16.58 9.65 6.81
N ALA A 204 -16.90 9.77 8.10
CA ALA A 204 -18.00 9.04 8.74
C ALA A 204 -19.36 9.36 8.10
N GLU A 205 -19.66 10.65 7.86
CA GLU A 205 -20.90 11.07 7.19
C GLU A 205 -20.98 10.57 5.74
N ILE A 206 -19.86 10.56 5.01
CA ILE A 206 -19.80 9.97 3.68
C ILE A 206 -20.08 8.47 3.77
N ALA A 207 -19.33 7.73 4.60
CA ALA A 207 -19.47 6.28 4.78
C ALA A 207 -20.91 5.85 5.08
N LYS A 208 -21.61 6.59 5.95
CA LYS A 208 -23.02 6.34 6.27
C LYS A 208 -23.95 6.32 5.05
N LYS A 209 -23.71 7.17 4.05
CA LYS A 209 -24.51 7.22 2.82
C LYS A 209 -24.35 5.94 1.99
N TYR A 210 -23.20 5.28 2.08
CA TYR A 210 -22.81 4.16 1.23
C TYR A 210 -22.90 2.79 1.92
N ALA A 211 -23.09 2.74 3.24
CA ALA A 211 -23.18 1.49 4.00
C ALA A 211 -24.34 0.56 3.59
N LYS A 212 -25.37 1.13 2.95
CA LYS A 212 -26.54 0.41 2.44
C LYS A 212 -26.30 -0.41 1.17
N TYR A 213 -25.20 -0.18 0.45
CA TYR A 213 -24.91 -0.89 -0.80
C TYR A 213 -24.23 -2.23 -0.51
N GLU A 214 -24.41 -3.19 -1.42
CA GLU A 214 -23.81 -4.53 -1.31
C GLU A 214 -22.59 -4.72 -2.21
N ASP A 215 -22.41 -3.88 -3.23
CA ASP A 215 -21.27 -3.89 -4.15
C ASP A 215 -20.55 -2.53 -4.13
N CYS A 216 -19.24 -2.53 -4.36
CA CYS A 216 -18.47 -1.28 -4.48
C CYS A 216 -17.20 -1.48 -5.33
N LEU A 217 -16.94 -0.57 -6.27
CA LEU A 217 -15.69 -0.59 -7.04
C LEU A 217 -14.69 0.41 -6.47
N PHE A 218 -13.44 0.01 -6.36
CA PHE A 218 -12.31 0.91 -6.10
C PHE A 218 -11.48 1.03 -7.38
N LEU A 219 -11.24 2.26 -7.83
CA LEU A 219 -10.61 2.53 -9.11
C LEU A 219 -9.43 3.46 -8.92
N GLY A 220 -8.27 3.03 -9.41
CA GLY A 220 -7.03 3.80 -9.36
C GLY A 220 -6.19 3.58 -10.61
N ARG A 221 -5.26 4.50 -10.89
CA ARG A 221 -4.28 4.36 -11.98
C ARG A 221 -2.87 4.39 -11.41
N GLN A 222 -1.97 3.60 -12.00
CA GLN A 222 -0.56 3.51 -11.60
C GLN A 222 -0.43 3.28 -10.08
N LEU A 223 0.31 4.14 -9.35
CA LEU A 223 0.49 4.06 -7.90
C LEU A 223 -0.81 3.99 -7.09
N MET A 224 -1.93 4.46 -7.64
CA MET A 224 -3.23 4.39 -6.98
C MET A 224 -3.96 3.06 -7.18
N PHE A 225 -3.56 2.24 -8.16
CA PHE A 225 -4.19 0.93 -8.39
C PHE A 225 -3.94 -0.04 -7.22
N PRO A 226 -2.71 -0.20 -6.69
CA PRO A 226 -2.50 -0.99 -5.47
C PRO A 226 -3.30 -0.48 -4.27
N ILE A 227 -3.50 0.83 -4.17
CA ILE A 227 -4.31 1.44 -3.10
C ILE A 227 -5.81 1.16 -3.32
N ALA A 228 -6.27 1.09 -4.58
CA ALA A 228 -7.62 0.66 -4.91
C ALA A 228 -7.87 -0.80 -4.49
N LEU A 229 -6.91 -1.69 -4.77
CA LEU A 229 -6.95 -3.07 -4.31
C LEU A 229 -7.02 -3.17 -2.78
N GLU A 230 -6.20 -2.37 -2.07
CA GLU A 230 -6.24 -2.33 -0.62
C GLU A 230 -7.57 -1.79 -0.07
N GLY A 231 -8.11 -0.72 -0.66
CA GLY A 231 -9.40 -0.15 -0.26
C GLY A 231 -10.54 -1.14 -0.41
N ALA A 232 -10.57 -1.84 -1.54
CA ALA A 232 -11.51 -2.93 -1.76
C ALA A 232 -11.33 -4.08 -0.77
N LEU A 233 -10.08 -4.48 -0.48
CA LEU A 233 -9.80 -5.52 0.51
C LEU A 233 -10.27 -5.10 1.91
N LYS A 234 -9.96 -3.88 2.36
CA LYS A 234 -10.44 -3.36 3.67
C LYS A 234 -11.95 -3.38 3.74
N LEU A 235 -12.64 -2.80 2.76
CA LEU A 235 -14.09 -2.75 2.78
C LEU A 235 -14.70 -4.16 2.83
N LYS A 236 -14.16 -5.09 2.04
CA LYS A 236 -14.58 -6.50 2.01
C LYS A 236 -14.36 -7.21 3.34
N GLU A 237 -13.19 -7.05 3.95
CA GLU A 237 -12.82 -7.74 5.19
C GLU A 237 -13.72 -7.38 6.36
N ILE A 238 -14.02 -6.09 6.56
CA ILE A 238 -14.66 -5.62 7.80
C ILE A 238 -16.13 -5.27 7.66
N SER A 239 -16.63 -5.01 6.44
CA SER A 239 -18.04 -4.66 6.20
C SER A 239 -18.83 -5.73 5.45
N TYR A 240 -18.11 -6.70 4.86
CA TYR A 240 -18.65 -7.77 4.01
C TYR A 240 -19.34 -7.30 2.72
N ILE A 241 -19.20 -6.03 2.36
CA ILE A 241 -19.56 -5.52 1.02
C ILE A 241 -18.67 -6.21 -0.01
N HIS A 242 -19.26 -6.60 -1.13
CA HIS A 242 -18.55 -7.13 -2.26
C HIS A 242 -17.79 -6.01 -2.98
N ALA A 243 -16.54 -5.80 -2.53
CA ALA A 243 -15.69 -4.75 -3.06
C ALA A 243 -14.59 -5.30 -3.98
N GLU A 244 -14.43 -4.70 -5.16
CA GLU A 244 -13.40 -5.05 -6.13
C GLU A 244 -12.53 -3.85 -6.50
N GLY A 245 -11.21 -4.03 -6.52
CA GLY A 245 -10.26 -3.01 -6.95
C GLY A 245 -9.82 -3.26 -8.39
N TYR A 246 -9.90 -2.24 -9.26
CA TYR A 246 -9.47 -2.33 -10.66
C TYR A 246 -8.57 -1.17 -11.07
N PRO A 247 -7.69 -1.39 -12.06
CA PRO A 247 -7.09 -0.30 -12.80
C PRO A 247 -8.21 0.48 -13.50
N ALA A 248 -8.34 1.77 -13.26
CA ALA A 248 -9.45 2.55 -13.80
C ALA A 248 -9.52 2.50 -15.34
N ALA A 249 -8.35 2.35 -16.00
CA ALA A 249 -8.25 2.20 -17.45
C ALA A 249 -8.93 0.92 -17.98
N GLU A 250 -8.92 -0.15 -17.19
CA GLU A 250 -9.46 -1.47 -17.57
C GLU A 250 -10.96 -1.60 -17.37
N MET A 251 -11.61 -0.57 -16.81
CA MET A 251 -13.04 -0.59 -16.50
C MET A 251 -13.89 -1.00 -17.71
N LYS A 252 -13.57 -0.52 -18.92
CA LYS A 252 -14.31 -0.83 -20.16
C LYS A 252 -14.14 -2.27 -20.64
N HIS A 253 -13.18 -3.01 -20.12
CA HIS A 253 -12.85 -4.37 -20.57
C HIS A 253 -13.59 -5.46 -19.79
N GLY A 254 -14.73 -5.12 -19.16
CA GLY A 254 -15.60 -6.06 -18.44
C GLY A 254 -16.29 -5.42 -17.24
N PRO A 255 -15.56 -4.87 -16.26
CA PRO A 255 -16.12 -4.40 -14.98
C PRO A 255 -17.20 -3.32 -15.12
N ILE A 256 -17.18 -2.54 -16.21
CA ILE A 256 -18.19 -1.51 -16.50
C ILE A 256 -19.63 -2.06 -16.56
N ALA A 257 -19.80 -3.36 -16.80
CA ALA A 257 -21.11 -4.02 -16.81
C ALA A 257 -21.80 -4.03 -15.44
N LEU A 258 -21.03 -3.89 -14.35
CA LEU A 258 -21.55 -3.86 -12.98
C LEU A 258 -21.99 -2.45 -12.54
N ILE A 259 -21.66 -1.41 -13.31
CA ILE A 259 -21.91 -0.03 -12.90
C ILE A 259 -23.39 0.32 -13.06
N CYS A 260 -24.01 0.68 -11.94
CA CYS A 260 -25.39 1.15 -11.84
C CYS A 260 -25.57 2.02 -10.58
N GLU A 261 -26.80 2.48 -10.33
CA GLU A 261 -27.15 3.29 -9.15
C GLU A 261 -26.88 2.57 -7.81
N GLU A 262 -26.80 1.24 -7.82
CA GLU A 262 -26.60 0.38 -6.64
C GLU A 262 -25.13 -0.04 -6.43
N CYS A 263 -24.23 0.29 -7.35
CA CYS A 263 -22.81 -0.02 -7.28
C CYS A 263 -21.97 1.28 -7.26
N PRO A 264 -21.74 1.89 -6.08
CA PRO A 264 -20.85 3.04 -5.94
C PRO A 264 -19.41 2.72 -6.36
N SER A 265 -18.70 3.74 -6.82
CA SER A 265 -17.29 3.67 -7.20
C SER A 265 -16.46 4.70 -6.41
N VAL A 266 -15.43 4.24 -5.72
CA VAL A 266 -14.39 5.07 -5.10
C VAL A 266 -13.25 5.28 -6.08
N PHE A 267 -13.01 6.52 -6.50
CA PHE A 267 -11.90 6.91 -7.38
C PHE A 267 -10.76 7.51 -6.58
N LEU A 268 -9.59 6.87 -6.64
CA LEU A 268 -8.34 7.38 -6.09
C LEU A 268 -7.61 8.19 -7.15
N ALA A 269 -7.46 9.49 -6.90
CA ALA A 269 -6.99 10.46 -7.88
C ALA A 269 -5.84 11.31 -7.32
N ALA A 270 -4.64 11.15 -7.88
CA ALA A 270 -3.57 12.12 -7.67
C ALA A 270 -3.63 13.22 -8.73
N SER A 271 -3.11 14.40 -8.42
CA SER A 271 -2.95 15.53 -9.34
C SER A 271 -2.02 15.15 -10.51
N GLY A 272 -1.94 16.02 -11.53
CA GLY A 272 -1.06 15.84 -12.69
C GLY A 272 -1.70 15.16 -13.90
N GLU A 273 -0.87 14.72 -14.84
CA GLU A 273 -1.32 14.35 -16.20
C GLU A 273 -2.33 13.19 -16.25
N ILE A 274 -2.22 12.26 -15.30
CA ILE A 274 -3.05 11.06 -15.26
C ILE A 274 -4.47 11.38 -14.79
N PHE A 275 -4.63 12.44 -14.01
CA PHE A 275 -5.94 12.86 -13.47
C PHE A 275 -6.97 13.04 -14.59
N GLN A 276 -6.58 13.71 -15.68
CA GLN A 276 -7.45 13.92 -16.84
C GLN A 276 -7.89 12.60 -17.49
N LYS A 277 -7.04 11.56 -17.45
CA LYS A 277 -7.41 10.22 -17.92
C LYS A 277 -8.37 9.51 -16.96
N SER A 278 -8.24 9.74 -15.67
CA SER A 278 -9.20 9.25 -14.66
C SER A 278 -10.57 9.91 -14.81
N LEU A 279 -10.65 11.21 -15.14
CA LEU A 279 -11.92 11.91 -15.37
C LEU A 279 -12.73 11.28 -16.51
N ALA A 280 -12.08 10.84 -17.58
CA ALA A 280 -12.75 10.12 -18.66
C ALA A 280 -13.38 8.80 -18.17
N ASN A 281 -12.73 8.08 -17.24
CA ASN A 281 -13.32 6.90 -16.62
C ASN A 281 -14.50 7.27 -15.70
N VAL A 282 -14.42 8.38 -14.97
CA VAL A 282 -15.50 8.86 -14.11
C VAL A 282 -16.75 9.21 -14.91
N GLN A 283 -16.60 9.87 -16.05
CA GLN A 283 -17.71 10.19 -16.95
C GLN A 283 -18.46 8.93 -17.40
N GLU A 284 -17.75 7.83 -17.65
CA GLU A 284 -18.36 6.54 -18.01
C GLU A 284 -19.18 5.95 -16.86
N VAL A 285 -18.75 6.16 -15.61
CA VAL A 285 -19.52 5.76 -14.41
C VAL A 285 -20.80 6.59 -14.31
N LYS A 286 -20.68 7.92 -14.43
CA LYS A 286 -21.83 8.85 -14.37
C LYS A 286 -22.82 8.62 -15.51
N ALA A 287 -22.36 8.28 -16.71
CA ALA A 287 -23.21 7.93 -17.85
C ALA A 287 -24.12 6.71 -17.56
N ARG A 288 -23.71 5.84 -16.62
CA ARG A 288 -24.46 4.67 -16.14
C ARG A 288 -25.10 4.91 -14.78
N LYS A 289 -25.14 6.17 -14.35
CA LYS A 289 -25.71 6.65 -13.08
C LYS A 289 -25.04 6.07 -11.82
N GLY A 290 -23.84 5.52 -11.95
CA GLY A 290 -23.04 5.08 -10.81
C GLY A 290 -22.69 6.26 -9.91
N LYS A 291 -22.69 6.01 -8.61
CA LYS A 291 -22.26 6.99 -7.60
C LYS A 291 -20.75 7.07 -7.56
N VAL A 292 -20.21 8.28 -7.48
CA VAL A 292 -18.76 8.51 -7.50
C VAL A 292 -18.30 9.19 -6.23
N ILE A 293 -17.42 8.51 -5.48
CA ILE A 293 -16.71 9.07 -4.33
C ILE A 293 -15.27 9.33 -4.77
N PHE A 294 -14.81 10.57 -4.68
CA PHE A 294 -13.39 10.87 -4.90
C PHE A 294 -12.62 10.83 -3.59
N VAL A 295 -11.46 10.18 -3.62
CA VAL A 295 -10.36 10.42 -2.69
C VAL A 295 -9.25 11.04 -3.53
N ALA A 296 -9.08 12.36 -3.42
CA ALA A 296 -8.31 13.14 -4.37
C ALA A 296 -7.28 14.05 -3.71
N SER A 297 -6.13 14.24 -4.35
CA SER A 297 -5.18 15.28 -3.92
C SER A 297 -5.82 16.67 -4.06
N GLU A 298 -5.40 17.61 -3.21
CA GLU A 298 -5.95 18.98 -3.14
C GLU A 298 -5.90 19.73 -4.48
N GLU A 299 -4.86 19.50 -5.30
CA GLU A 299 -4.72 20.15 -6.60
C GLU A 299 -5.54 19.50 -7.73
N CYS A 300 -6.35 18.48 -7.44
CA CYS A 300 -7.24 17.86 -8.43
C CYS A 300 -8.43 18.79 -8.74
N ASP A 301 -8.44 19.37 -9.94
CA ASP A 301 -9.58 20.14 -10.45
C ASP A 301 -10.74 19.22 -10.87
N ILE A 302 -11.55 18.77 -9.90
CA ILE A 302 -12.70 17.88 -10.13
C ILE A 302 -13.86 18.71 -10.71
N PRO A 303 -14.31 18.44 -11.96
CA PRO A 303 -15.42 19.17 -12.55
C PRO A 303 -16.72 19.00 -11.78
N GLU A 304 -17.54 20.06 -11.74
CA GLU A 304 -18.84 20.06 -11.08
C GLU A 304 -19.74 18.93 -11.60
N GLY A 305 -20.41 18.23 -10.69
CA GLY A 305 -21.34 17.14 -11.01
C GLY A 305 -20.69 15.78 -11.31
N LEU A 306 -19.36 15.69 -11.40
CA LEU A 306 -18.67 14.40 -11.58
C LEU A 306 -18.45 13.64 -10.26
N ALA A 307 -18.48 14.33 -9.12
CA ALA A 307 -18.40 13.73 -7.78
C ALA A 307 -19.76 13.79 -7.07
N ASP A 308 -20.18 12.69 -6.44
CA ASP A 308 -21.27 12.69 -5.46
C ASP A 308 -20.73 13.06 -4.06
N ASP A 309 -19.52 12.60 -3.72
CA ASP A 309 -18.79 12.96 -2.50
C ASP A 309 -17.28 13.06 -2.78
N THR A 310 -16.57 13.91 -2.02
CA THR A 310 -15.12 14.11 -2.17
C THR A 310 -14.43 14.18 -0.82
N ILE A 311 -13.37 13.40 -0.67
CA ILE A 311 -12.40 13.43 0.44
C ILE A 311 -11.08 13.96 -0.11
N ILE A 312 -10.55 15.01 0.51
CA ILE A 312 -9.35 15.69 0.03
C ILE A 312 -8.13 15.16 0.78
N VAL A 313 -7.03 14.98 0.08
CA VAL A 313 -5.73 14.58 0.62
C VAL A 313 -4.73 15.71 0.31
N PRO A 314 -3.87 16.12 1.26
CA PRO A 314 -2.87 17.15 1.00
C PRO A 314 -1.98 16.80 -0.19
N GLU A 315 -1.59 17.82 -0.97
CA GLU A 315 -0.63 17.64 -2.04
C GLU A 315 0.73 17.19 -1.48
N CYS A 316 1.40 16.26 -2.15
CA CYS A 316 2.65 15.70 -1.67
C CYS A 316 3.52 15.15 -2.80
N HIS A 317 4.77 14.83 -2.48
CA HIS A 317 5.64 14.14 -3.42
C HIS A 317 5.08 12.74 -3.74
N GLU A 318 5.13 12.34 -5.01
CA GLU A 318 4.53 11.09 -5.49
C GLU A 318 4.99 9.83 -4.74
N ILE A 319 6.21 9.85 -4.20
CA ILE A 319 6.80 8.73 -3.44
C ILE A 319 6.03 8.41 -2.15
N VAL A 320 5.32 9.39 -1.58
CA VAL A 320 4.53 9.23 -0.34
C VAL A 320 3.03 9.31 -0.57
N GLN A 321 2.60 9.71 -1.77
CA GLN A 321 1.19 9.79 -2.15
C GLN A 321 0.38 8.51 -1.83
N PRO A 322 0.89 7.29 -2.07
CA PRO A 322 0.15 6.08 -1.73
C PRO A 322 -0.14 5.97 -0.22
N ILE A 323 0.77 6.42 0.64
CA ILE A 323 0.59 6.37 2.11
C ILE A 323 -0.59 7.26 2.52
N LEU A 324 -0.63 8.49 2.00
CA LEU A 324 -1.68 9.46 2.35
C LEU A 324 -3.05 9.00 1.83
N MET A 325 -3.10 8.42 0.63
CA MET A 325 -4.32 7.92 0.01
C MET A 325 -4.92 6.71 0.75
N CYS A 326 -4.12 5.97 1.51
CA CYS A 326 -4.60 4.87 2.36
C CYS A 326 -5.47 5.34 3.53
N ILE A 327 -5.21 6.53 4.07
CA ILE A 327 -5.84 6.97 5.33
C ILE A 327 -7.36 7.15 5.15
N PRO A 328 -7.85 7.84 4.10
CA PRO A 328 -9.28 7.97 3.85
C PRO A 328 -9.99 6.64 3.60
N ILE A 329 -9.39 5.73 2.83
CA ILE A 329 -10.03 4.44 2.49
C ILE A 329 -10.15 3.52 3.71
N GLN A 330 -9.19 3.59 4.64
CA GLN A 330 -9.24 2.87 5.91
C GLN A 330 -10.36 3.41 6.81
N LEU A 331 -10.44 4.74 6.96
CA LEU A 331 -11.53 5.38 7.73
C LEU A 331 -12.90 5.14 7.09
N PHE A 332 -13.01 5.24 5.76
CA PHE A 332 -14.24 4.96 5.04
C PHE A 332 -14.71 3.52 5.29
N SER A 333 -13.82 2.54 5.13
CA SER A 333 -14.14 1.13 5.37
C SER A 333 -14.53 0.87 6.83
N TYR A 334 -13.81 1.49 7.77
CA TYR A 334 -14.10 1.42 9.21
C TYR A 334 -15.52 1.90 9.52
N TYR A 335 -15.89 3.09 9.04
CA TYR A 335 -17.21 3.67 9.31
C TYR A 335 -18.33 2.95 8.58
N VAL A 336 -18.11 2.43 7.37
CA VAL A 336 -19.10 1.58 6.69
C VAL A 336 -19.37 0.31 7.50
N ALA A 337 -18.34 -0.33 8.05
CA ALA A 337 -18.52 -1.51 8.89
C ALA A 337 -19.24 -1.22 10.22
N LEU A 338 -18.99 -0.07 10.83
CA LEU A 338 -19.74 0.37 12.00
C LEU A 338 -21.22 0.57 11.70
N GLU A 339 -21.56 1.23 10.60
CA GLU A 339 -22.96 1.44 10.19
C GLU A 339 -23.66 0.11 9.87
N ARG A 340 -22.92 -0.89 9.38
CA ARG A 340 -23.40 -2.27 9.17
C ARG A 340 -23.34 -3.15 10.42
N ALA A 341 -23.01 -2.58 11.58
CA ALA A 341 -22.89 -3.28 12.87
C ALA A 341 -22.00 -4.54 12.83
N CYS A 342 -20.92 -4.50 12.04
CA CYS A 342 -19.96 -5.60 11.92
C CYS A 342 -18.89 -5.55 13.02
N ASP A 343 -18.33 -6.70 13.40
CA ASP A 343 -17.15 -6.77 14.28
C ASP A 343 -15.89 -6.38 13.49
N VAL A 344 -15.43 -5.15 13.68
CA VAL A 344 -14.32 -4.57 12.93
C VAL A 344 -12.95 -5.13 13.37
N ASP A 345 -12.82 -5.52 14.64
CA ASP A 345 -11.54 -6.03 15.16
C ASP A 345 -11.38 -7.53 14.90
N LYS A 346 -12.49 -8.27 14.87
CA LYS A 346 -12.55 -9.73 14.63
C LYS A 346 -13.59 -10.07 13.56
N PRO A 347 -13.36 -9.66 12.30
CA PRO A 347 -14.23 -10.02 11.19
C PRO A 347 -14.37 -11.54 11.05
N ARG A 348 -15.56 -12.00 10.68
CA ARG A 348 -15.89 -13.43 10.56
C ARG A 348 -14.95 -14.11 9.57
N ASN A 349 -14.61 -15.37 9.87
CA ASN A 349 -13.80 -16.24 9.01
C ASN A 349 -12.36 -15.79 8.77
N LEU A 350 -11.90 -14.71 9.38
CA LEU A 350 -10.53 -14.20 9.22
C LEU A 350 -9.71 -14.40 10.51
N ALA A 351 -8.41 -14.56 10.34
CA ALA A 351 -7.43 -14.63 11.42
C ALA A 351 -6.36 -13.57 11.20
N LYS A 352 -5.78 -13.04 12.29
CA LYS A 352 -4.75 -11.99 12.21
C LYS A 352 -3.51 -12.43 11.42
N SER A 353 -3.14 -13.70 11.53
CA SER A 353 -2.04 -14.32 10.78
C SER A 353 -2.43 -15.75 10.45
N VAL A 354 -2.22 -16.13 9.19
CA VAL A 354 -2.39 -17.53 8.73
C VAL A 354 -1.08 -18.27 8.98
N THR A 355 -1.05 -19.08 10.03
CA THR A 355 0.16 -19.79 10.50
C THR A 355 0.07 -21.31 10.32
N VAL A 356 -1.01 -21.80 9.71
CA VAL A 356 -1.27 -23.21 9.41
C VAL A 356 -1.69 -23.31 7.94
N GLU A 357 -1.35 -24.42 7.30
CA GLU A 357 -1.77 -24.74 5.92
C GLU A 357 -3.25 -25.12 5.85
#